data_AF-A0A9Q3LH96-F1
#
_entry.id   AF-A0A9Q3LH96-F1
#
_cell.length_a   1.000
_cell.length_b   1.000
_cell.length_c   1.000
_cell.angle_alpha   90.00
_cell.angle_beta   90.00
_cell.angle_gamma   90.00
#
_symmetry.space_group_name_H-M   'P 1'
#
loop_
_entity.id
_entity.type
_entity.pdbx_description
1 polymer ?
#
loop_
_entity_poly.entity_id
_entity_poly.type
_entity_poly.pdbx_seq_one_letter_code
_entity_poly.pdbx_strand_id
1 'polypeptide(L)' 'MSLISERFTEEEQKLLLNILINQEYAIELLTSEINDIEAGSKSVDGTTYKKLVTLYDRFRNEN' A
#
# COMPACT_ATOMS: atom_id res chain seq x y z
N MET A 1 9.62 8.98 -11.53
CA MET A 1 10.47 8.81 -10.33
C MET A 1 9.56 8.87 -9.13
N SER A 2 9.63 7.89 -8.21
CA SER A 2 8.80 7.91 -6.99
C SER A 2 9.38 8.94 -6.03
N LEU A 3 8.54 9.85 -5.50
CA LEU A 3 8.92 10.84 -4.48
C LEU A 3 9.54 10.20 -3.22
N ILE A 4 9.28 8.91 -3.03
CA ILE A 4 9.81 8.12 -1.91
C ILE A 4 11.31 7.89 -2.09
N SER A 5 11.77 7.65 -3.32
CA SER A 5 13.16 7.35 -3.65
C SER A 5 14.10 8.56 -3.51
N GLU A 6 13.55 9.78 -3.53
CA GLU A 6 14.33 11.01 -3.37
C GLU A 6 14.40 11.49 -1.91
N ARG A 7 13.45 11.09 -1.05
CA ARG A 7 13.37 11.53 0.35
C ARG A 7 13.95 10.55 1.36
N PHE A 8 13.95 9.26 1.04
CA PHE A 8 14.35 8.21 1.97
C PHE A 8 15.28 7.22 1.30
N THR A 9 16.31 6.81 2.01
CA THR A 9 17.14 5.66 1.64
C THR A 9 16.31 4.38 1.65
N GLU A 10 16.77 3.34 0.97
CA GLU A 10 16.07 2.05 0.98
C GLU A 10 15.92 1.45 2.38
N GLU A 11 16.90 1.69 3.27
CA GLU A 11 16.83 1.24 4.66
C GLU A 11 15.74 1.97 5.46
N GLU A 12 15.64 3.29 5.30
CA GLU A 12 14.60 4.10 5.95
C GLU A 12 13.20 3.73 5.44
N GLN A 13 13.06 3.44 4.14
CA GLN A 13 11.81 2.96 3.56
C GLN A 13 11.39 1.62 4.17
N LYS A 14 12.33 0.66 4.30
CA LYS A 14 12.06 -0.64 4.92
C LYS A 14 11.67 -0.51 6.39
N LEU A 15 12.34 0.38 7.12
CA LEU A 15 12.02 0.64 8.54
C LEU A 15 10.59 1.19 8.69
N LEU A 16 10.21 2.18 7.88
CA LEU A 16 8.87 2.75 7.88
C LEU A 16 7.81 1.71 7.51
N LEU A 17 8.06 0.89 6.49
CA LEU A 17 7.16 -0.19 6.11
C LEU A 17 6.98 -1.19 7.26
N ASN A 18 8.05 -1.62 7.91
CA ASN A 18 7.95 -2.54 9.06
C ASN A 18 7.10 -1.96 10.19
N ILE A 19 7.23 -0.66 10.50
CA ILE A 19 6.42 -0.01 11.53
C ILE A 19 4.94 -0.01 11.15
N LEU A 20 4.63 0.39 9.90
CA LEU A 20 3.25 0.43 9.40
C LEU A 20 2.58 -0.95 9.38
N ILE A 21 3.35 -2.00 9.07
CA ILE A 21 2.87 -3.38 9.05
C ILE A 21 2.58 -3.86 10.46
N ASN A 22 3.52 -3.67 11.39
CA ASN A 22 3.39 -4.13 12.78
C ASN A 22 2.26 -3.45 13.55
N GLN A 23 1.83 -2.26 13.12
CA GLN A 23 0.76 -1.50 13.75
C GLN A 23 -0.60 -1.67 13.04
N GLU A 24 -0.71 -2.61 12.10
CA GLU A 24 -1.92 -2.83 11.27
C GLU A 24 -2.37 -1.61 10.43
N TYR A 25 -1.65 -0.48 10.47
CA TYR A 25 -1.96 0.68 9.63
C TYR A 25 -1.76 0.41 8.13
N ALA A 26 -0.87 -0.52 7.78
CA ALA A 26 -0.67 -0.91 6.39
C ALA A 26 -1.97 -1.46 5.76
N ILE A 27 -2.73 -2.29 6.49
CA ILE A 27 -3.97 -2.88 5.97
C ILE A 27 -5.11 -1.86 5.91
N GLU A 28 -5.17 -0.92 6.86
CA GLU A 28 -6.14 0.18 6.84
C GLU A 28 -5.92 1.09 5.62
N LEU A 29 -4.66 1.48 5.37
CA LEU A 29 -4.30 2.30 4.22
C LEU A 29 -4.61 1.59 2.90
N LEU A 30 -4.28 0.31 2.78
CA LEU A 30 -4.62 -0.51 1.62
C LEU A 30 -6.13 -0.59 1.39
N THR A 31 -6.91 -0.80 2.45
CA THR A 31 -8.36 -0.89 2.36
C THR A 31 -8.97 0.44 1.93
N SER A 32 -8.52 1.55 2.52
CA SER A 32 -8.97 2.89 2.13
C SER A 32 -8.65 3.18 0.66
N GLU A 33 -7.45 2.84 0.20
CA GLU A 33 -7.02 3.10 -1.17
C GLU A 33 -7.82 2.28 -2.19
N ILE A 34 -8.09 1.01 -1.88
CA ILE A 34 -8.97 0.15 -2.70
C ILE A 34 -10.40 0.71 -2.72
N ASN A 35 -10.95 1.08 -1.57
CA ASN A 35 -12.30 1.65 -1.47
C ASN A 35 -12.43 2.95 -2.27
N ASP A 36 -11.44 3.84 -2.22
CA ASP A 36 -11.44 5.09 -2.98
C ASP A 36 -11.45 4.82 -4.50
N ILE A 37 -10.74 3.77 -4.93
CA ILE A 37 -10.74 3.33 -6.33
C ILE A 37 -12.10 2.74 -6.73
N GLU A 38 -12.65 1.83 -5.92
CA GLU A 38 -13.94 1.18 -6.18
C GLU A 38 -15.11 2.17 -6.14
N ALA A 39 -15.04 3.19 -5.29
CA ALA A 39 -16.00 4.29 -5.21
C ALA A 39 -15.85 5.30 -6.36
N GLY A 40 -14.83 5.15 -7.22
CA GLY A 40 -14.55 6.07 -8.32
C GLY A 40 -13.98 7.43 -7.89
N SER A 41 -13.55 7.55 -6.63
CA SER A 41 -12.90 8.75 -6.09
C SER A 41 -11.44 8.85 -6.52
N LYS A 42 -10.80 7.72 -6.83
CA LYS A 42 -9.49 7.63 -7.47
C LYS A 42 -9.56 6.77 -8.73
N SER A 43 -8.85 7.19 -9.77
CA SER A 43 -8.69 6.41 -10.99
C SER A 43 -7.24 5.95 -11.10
N VAL A 44 -7.04 4.64 -11.08
CA VAL A 44 -5.75 3.99 -11.32
C VAL A 44 -5.90 3.02 -12.48
N ASP A 45 -4.80 2.69 -13.15
CA ASP A 45 -4.83 1.67 -14.18
C ASP A 45 -5.17 0.29 -13.57
N GLY A 46 -5.79 -0.59 -14.37
CA GLY A 46 -6.20 -1.92 -13.92
C GLY A 46 -5.04 -2.80 -13.42
N THR A 47 -3.80 -2.51 -13.84
CA THR A 47 -2.61 -3.24 -13.36
C THR A 47 -2.26 -2.81 -11.93
N THR A 48 -2.30 -1.51 -11.65
CA THR A 48 -2.09 -0.94 -10.32
C THR A 48 -3.18 -1.40 -9.36
N TYR A 49 -4.45 -1.38 -9.78
CA TYR A 49 -5.55 -1.93 -8.98
C TYR A 49 -5.32 -3.40 -8.63
N LYS A 50 -4.97 -4.23 -9.61
CA LYS A 50 -4.69 -5.66 -9.39
C LYS A 50 -3.52 -5.88 -8.41
N LYS A 51 -2.48 -5.04 -8.47
CA LYS A 51 -1.36 -5.08 -7.52
C LYS A 51 -1.81 -4.72 -6.10
N LEU A 52 -2.66 -3.70 -5.94
CA LEU A 52 -3.20 -3.31 -4.63
C LEU A 52 -4.03 -4.44 -4.00
N VAL A 53 -4.95 -5.03 -4.77
CA VAL A 53 -5.77 -6.15 -4.30
C VAL A 53 -4.90 -7.37 -3.94
N THR A 54 -3.90 -7.68 -4.77
CA THR A 54 -2.96 -8.78 -4.47
C THR A 54 -2.17 -8.53 -3.19
N LEU A 55 -1.77 -7.27 -2.95
CA LEU A 55 -1.04 -6.88 -1.75
C LEU A 55 -1.94 -6.99 -0.51
N TYR A 56 -3.17 -6.51 -0.60
CA TYR A 56 -4.18 -6.65 0.45
C TYR A 56 -4.44 -8.12 0.81
N ASP A 57 -4.60 -8.99 -0.19
CA ASP A 57 -4.80 -10.43 0.01
C ASP A 57 -3.64 -11.07 0.77
N ARG A 58 -2.38 -10.73 0.42
CA ARG A 58 -1.20 -11.19 1.15
C ARG A 58 -1.19 -10.72 2.60
N PHE A 59 -1.47 -9.43 2.84
CA PHE A 59 -1.55 -8.88 4.20
C PHE A 59 -2.60 -9.58 5.06
N ARG A 60 -3.72 -9.99 4.45
CA ARG A 60 -4.81 -10.68 5.14
C ARG A 60 -4.55 -12.17 5.36
N ASN A 61 -3.73 -12.80 4.52
CA ASN A 61 -3.46 -14.24 4.56
C ASN A 61 -2.13 -14.60 5.26
N GLU A 62 -1.19 -13.65 5.42
CA GLU A 62 0.06 -13.85 6.16
C GLU A 62 -0.01 -13.46 7.65
N ASN A 63 -1.18 -13.01 8.14
CA ASN A 63 -1.46 -12.75 9.56
C ASN A 63 -2.44 -13.77 10.16
#